data_AF-A0A2E5W550-F1
#
_entry.id   AF-A0A2E5W550-F1
#
_cell.length_a   1.000
_cell.length_b   1.000
_cell.length_c   1.000
_cell.angle_alpha   90.00
_cell.angle_beta   90.00
_cell.angle_gamma   90.00
#
_symmetry.space_group_name_H-M   'P 1'
#
loop_
_entity.id
_entity.type
_entity.pdbx_description
1 polymer ?
#
loop_
_entity_poly.entity_id
_entity_poly.type
_entity_poly.pdbx_seq_one_letter_code
_entity_poly.pdbx_strand_id
1 'polypeptide(L)'
;MKATFKSVLIIFLSFTSLSAQFVANLEANTIPSNLNGELDNNSSISLFKPENFDISHGMTMSMISDGINNYSVIGLTNRMTYFPMNNLKIDANITLYKTEFPIQQFGNTGNQLAVSYDAGLTYKPTKNSFLQLRFQKIPHNQKYQTRSPFNMRYIP
;
A
#
# COMPACT_ATOMS: atom_id res chain seq x y z
N MET A 1 -14.31 -49.54 -36.00
CA MET A 1 -13.49 -49.44 -34.77
C MET A 1 -12.56 -48.22 -34.69
N LYS A 2 -12.00 -47.69 -35.79
CA LYS A 2 -11.07 -46.54 -35.72
C LYS A 2 -11.72 -45.20 -35.30
N ALA A 3 -12.97 -44.96 -35.70
CA ALA A 3 -13.68 -43.71 -35.40
C ALA A 3 -14.09 -43.59 -33.91
N THR A 4 -14.51 -44.70 -33.30
CA THR A 4 -14.90 -44.74 -31.87
C THR A 4 -13.69 -44.52 -30.96
N PHE A 5 -12.51 -45.03 -31.35
CA PHE A 5 -11.25 -44.80 -30.62
C PHE A 5 -10.84 -43.32 -30.64
N LYS A 6 -11.02 -42.64 -31.77
CA LYS A 6 -10.68 -41.21 -31.91
C LYS A 6 -11.57 -40.33 -31.02
N SER A 7 -12.87 -40.62 -30.93
CA SER A 7 -13.79 -39.89 -30.07
C SER A 7 -13.50 -40.09 -28.57
N VAL A 8 -13.14 -41.31 -28.15
CA VAL A 8 -12.75 -41.59 -26.76
C VAL A 8 -11.48 -40.83 -26.38
N LEU A 9 -10.51 -40.74 -27.28
CA LEU A 9 -9.25 -40.04 -27.04
C LEU A 9 -9.45 -38.52 -26.90
N ILE A 10 -10.35 -37.93 -27.67
CA ILE A 10 -10.69 -36.49 -27.58
C ILE A 10 -11.38 -36.17 -26.26
N ILE A 11 -12.30 -37.03 -25.79
CA ILE A 11 -13.00 -36.86 -24.51
C ILE A 11 -12.00 -36.96 -23.36
N PHE A 12 -11.08 -37.91 -23.41
CA PHE A 12 -10.04 -38.09 -22.39
C PHE A 12 -9.09 -36.89 -22.31
N LEU A 13 -8.68 -36.34 -23.47
CA LEU A 13 -7.80 -35.16 -23.53
C LEU A 13 -8.49 -33.88 -23.05
N SER A 14 -9.81 -33.78 -23.20
CA SER A 14 -10.60 -32.63 -22.72
C SER A 14 -10.79 -32.65 -21.19
N PHE A 15 -10.74 -33.84 -20.57
CA PHE A 15 -10.87 -34.01 -19.12
C PHE A 15 -9.58 -33.63 -18.36
N THR A 16 -8.40 -33.81 -18.98
CA THR A 16 -7.12 -33.51 -18.32
C THR A 16 -6.85 -32.00 -18.19
N SER A 17 -7.48 -31.15 -19.01
CA SER A 17 -7.40 -29.69 -18.87
C SER A 17 -8.16 -29.14 -17.65
N LEU A 18 -9.07 -29.91 -17.02
CA LEU A 18 -9.76 -29.45 -15.81
C LEU A 18 -8.90 -29.52 -14.54
N SER A 19 -7.78 -30.25 -14.57
CA SER A 19 -6.90 -30.40 -13.40
C SER A 19 -5.77 -29.37 -13.32
N ALA A 20 -5.85 -28.28 -14.09
CA ALA A 20 -5.03 -27.10 -13.84
C ALA A 20 -5.64 -26.32 -12.64
N GLN A 21 -5.69 -26.95 -11.47
CA GLN A 21 -5.89 -26.23 -10.24
C GLN A 21 -4.66 -25.35 -10.04
N PHE A 22 -4.84 -24.04 -10.25
CA PHE A 22 -3.91 -23.04 -9.74
C PHE A 22 -3.58 -23.40 -8.31
N VAL A 23 -2.29 -23.36 -7.95
CA VAL A 23 -1.82 -23.54 -6.58
C VAL A 23 -2.53 -22.51 -5.69
N ALA A 24 -3.63 -22.92 -5.08
CA ALA A 24 -4.54 -22.05 -4.33
C ALA A 24 -4.05 -21.77 -2.90
N ASN A 25 -2.88 -22.30 -2.54
CA ASN A 25 -2.28 -22.13 -1.22
C ASN A 25 -0.80 -21.79 -1.39
N LEU A 26 -0.52 -20.62 -1.95
CA LEU A 26 0.56 -19.84 -1.37
C LEU A 26 -0.14 -18.96 -0.36
N GLU A 27 0.01 -19.29 0.93
CA GLU A 27 -0.08 -18.28 1.96
C GLU A 27 0.82 -17.15 1.45
N ALA A 28 0.22 -16.01 1.11
CA ALA A 28 1.00 -14.83 0.82
C ALA A 28 1.97 -14.73 1.99
N ASN A 29 3.27 -14.66 1.73
CA ASN A 29 4.27 -14.34 2.73
C ASN A 29 3.94 -12.94 3.25
N THR A 30 2.92 -12.86 4.09
CA THR A 30 2.55 -11.71 4.87
C THR A 30 3.63 -11.68 5.92
N ILE A 31 4.53 -10.74 5.76
CA ILE A 31 5.38 -10.24 6.84
C ILE A 31 4.50 -10.23 8.09
N PRO A 32 4.93 -10.89 9.19
CA PRO A 32 4.07 -11.13 10.34
C PRO A 32 3.41 -9.81 10.75
N SER A 33 2.10 -9.74 10.57
CA SER A 33 1.33 -8.61 11.05
C SER A 33 1.18 -8.81 12.56
N ASN A 34 2.10 -8.20 13.30
CA ASN A 34 2.02 -7.97 14.74
C ASN A 34 2.47 -9.17 15.60
N LEU A 35 3.22 -8.88 16.68
CA LEU A 35 3.76 -9.84 17.64
C LEU A 35 2.68 -10.47 18.54
N ASN A 36 1.46 -9.92 18.54
CA ASN A 36 0.41 -10.20 19.52
C ASN A 36 -0.84 -10.77 18.85
N GLY A 37 -0.69 -11.84 18.08
CA GLY A 37 -1.74 -12.43 17.26
C GLY A 37 -3.15 -12.40 17.86
N GLU A 38 -4.05 -11.65 17.21
CA GLU A 38 -5.49 -11.82 17.33
C GLU A 38 -6.11 -11.65 15.94
N LEU A 39 -6.41 -12.77 15.29
CA LEU A 39 -7.24 -12.80 14.09
C LEU A 39 -8.17 -14.01 14.17
N ASP A 40 -9.13 -13.92 15.07
CA ASP A 40 -10.38 -14.67 15.01
C ASP A 40 -11.42 -13.84 15.77
N ASN A 41 -12.06 -12.87 15.10
CA ASN A 41 -13.31 -12.36 15.66
C ASN A 41 -14.37 -12.07 14.60
N ASN A 42 -15.43 -12.85 14.77
CA ASN A 42 -16.71 -12.90 14.09
C ASN A 42 -17.22 -11.60 13.45
N SER A 43 -17.80 -11.82 12.27
CA SER A 43 -18.65 -10.91 11.52
C SER A 43 -19.68 -10.22 12.41
N SER A 44 -19.38 -8.99 12.79
CA SER A 44 -20.35 -8.03 13.32
C SER A 44 -19.93 -6.66 12.83
N ILE A 45 -20.79 -6.02 12.04
CA ILE A 45 -20.63 -4.64 11.59
C ILE A 45 -20.76 -3.78 12.85
N SER A 46 -19.64 -3.45 13.48
CA SER A 46 -19.59 -2.48 14.56
C SER A 46 -18.76 -1.31 14.06
N LEU A 47 -19.48 -0.22 13.75
CA LEU A 47 -18.95 1.03 13.19
C LEU A 47 -17.97 1.76 14.15
N PHE A 48 -17.77 1.28 15.38
CA PHE A 48 -16.91 1.91 16.38
C PHE A 48 -16.25 0.87 17.29
N LYS A 49 -15.50 -0.05 16.66
CA LYS A 49 -14.56 -0.94 17.35
C LYS A 49 -13.17 -0.28 17.37
N PRO A 50 -12.65 0.17 18.54
CA PRO A 50 -11.31 0.75 18.63
C PRO A 50 -10.22 -0.22 18.18
N GLU A 51 -10.45 -1.53 18.33
CA GLU A 51 -9.59 -2.62 17.83
C GLU A 51 -9.34 -2.56 16.31
N ASN A 52 -10.26 -1.95 15.54
CA ASN A 52 -10.14 -1.83 14.09
C ASN A 52 -9.45 -0.53 13.64
N PHE A 53 -8.96 0.27 14.59
CA PHE A 53 -8.32 1.56 14.34
C PHE A 53 -6.84 1.52 14.77
N ASP A 54 -5.96 1.78 13.82
CA ASP A 54 -4.52 1.84 14.02
C ASP A 54 -4.00 3.24 13.70
N ILE A 55 -3.21 3.81 14.60
CA ILE A 55 -2.43 5.02 14.34
C ILE A 55 -0.95 4.68 14.48
N SER A 56 -0.18 5.04 13.46
CA SER A 56 1.28 4.93 13.44
C SER A 56 1.91 6.29 13.14
N HIS A 57 2.98 6.59 13.88
CA HIS A 57 3.75 7.82 13.72
C HIS A 57 5.16 7.44 13.24
N GLY A 58 5.71 8.23 12.32
CA GLY A 58 7.05 8.01 11.78
C GLY A 58 7.78 9.32 11.58
N MET A 59 9.08 9.34 11.86
CA MET A 59 9.96 10.47 11.60
C MET A 59 11.06 10.03 10.64
N THR A 60 11.32 10.85 9.62
CA THR A 60 12.34 10.61 8.61
C THR A 60 13.21 11.86 8.50
N MET A 61 14.52 11.69 8.43
CA MET A 61 15.45 12.80 8.25
C MET A 61 16.52 12.38 7.23
N SER A 62 16.77 13.23 6.26
CA SER A 62 17.78 13.04 5.23
C SER A 62 18.60 14.31 5.08
N MET A 63 19.92 14.16 5.02
CA MET A 63 20.84 15.27 4.84
C MET A 63 21.84 14.93 3.75
N ILE A 64 22.14 15.88 2.88
CA ILE A 64 23.21 15.78 1.89
C ILE A 64 24.11 17.00 2.02
N SER A 65 25.42 16.77 1.89
CA SER A 65 26.44 17.82 1.95
C SER A 65 27.31 17.73 0.70
N ASP A 66 27.59 18.87 0.09
CA ASP A 66 28.58 18.99 -0.99
C ASP A 66 29.95 19.49 -0.47
N GLY A 67 30.10 19.60 0.86
CA GLY A 67 31.29 20.13 1.55
C GLY A 67 31.26 21.63 1.83
N ILE A 68 30.41 22.40 1.13
CA ILE A 68 30.24 23.85 1.32
C ILE A 68 28.84 24.17 1.84
N ASN A 69 27.83 23.46 1.33
CA ASN A 69 26.43 23.59 1.64
C ASN A 69 25.88 22.27 2.19
N ASN A 70 25.04 22.39 3.22
CA ASN A 70 24.30 21.28 3.80
C ASN A 70 22.82 21.44 3.49
N TYR A 71 22.22 20.46 2.85
CA TYR A 71 20.80 20.42 2.54
C TYR A 71 20.14 19.37 3.43
N SER A 72 19.14 19.75 4.21
CA SER A 72 18.43 18.81 5.08
C SER A 72 16.93 18.81 4.81
N VAL A 73 16.33 17.64 4.95
CA VAL A 73 14.89 17.45 4.88
C VAL A 73 14.48 16.58 6.05
N ILE A 74 13.51 17.06 6.83
CA ILE A 74 12.87 16.29 7.89
C ILE A 74 11.39 16.11 7.56
N GLY A 75 10.86 14.92 7.81
CA GLY A 75 9.49 14.53 7.54
C GLY A 75 8.86 13.85 8.76
N LEU A 76 7.72 14.36 9.21
CA LEU A 76 6.89 13.76 10.27
C LEU A 76 5.61 13.20 9.65
N THR A 77 5.45 11.89 9.71
CA THR A 77 4.36 11.13 9.09
C THR A 77 3.40 10.61 10.15
N ASN A 78 2.11 10.82 9.95
CA ASN A 78 1.04 10.25 10.75
C ASN A 78 0.17 9.41 9.81
N ARG A 79 0.09 8.11 10.06
CA ARG A 79 -0.73 7.19 9.29
C ARG A 79 -1.82 6.62 10.19
N MET A 80 -3.05 6.77 9.74
CA MET A 80 -4.25 6.26 10.39
C MET A 80 -4.86 5.22 9.47
N THR A 81 -5.22 4.07 10.01
CA THR A 81 -5.91 3.01 9.28
C THR A 81 -7.13 2.58 10.07
N TYR A 82 -8.26 2.43 9.39
CA TYR A 82 -9.51 1.98 9.99
C TYR A 82 -10.13 0.88 9.14
N PHE A 83 -10.55 -0.21 9.80
CA PHE A 83 -11.22 -1.35 9.18
C PHE A 83 -12.68 -1.41 9.64
N PRO A 84 -13.60 -0.63 9.04
CA PRO A 84 -15.02 -0.71 9.37
C PRO A 84 -15.62 -2.10 9.13
N MET A 85 -15.05 -2.86 8.18
CA MET A 85 -15.45 -4.23 7.86
C MET A 85 -14.21 -5.03 7.44
N ASN A 86 -14.27 -6.37 7.52
CA ASN A 86 -13.15 -7.25 7.16
C ASN A 86 -12.73 -7.10 5.68
N ASN A 87 -13.60 -6.56 4.83
CA ASN A 87 -13.37 -6.32 3.40
C ASN A 87 -13.31 -4.84 3.02
N LEU A 88 -13.30 -3.92 3.98
CA LEU A 88 -13.25 -2.48 3.75
C LEU A 88 -12.18 -1.84 4.62
N LYS A 89 -11.22 -1.18 3.99
CA LYS A 89 -10.13 -0.45 4.64
C LYS A 89 -10.19 1.01 4.25
N ILE A 90 -10.12 1.88 5.25
CA ILE A 90 -9.93 3.32 5.11
C ILE A 90 -8.53 3.64 5.63
N ASP A 91 -7.68 4.25 4.83
CA ASP A 91 -6.36 4.70 5.25
C ASP A 91 -6.17 6.19 4.98
N ALA A 92 -5.53 6.89 5.90
CA ALA A 92 -5.19 8.29 5.77
C ALA A 92 -3.75 8.49 6.25
N ASN A 93 -2.97 9.21 5.47
CA ASN A 93 -1.58 9.51 5.75
C ASN A 93 -1.34 11.01 5.57
N ILE A 94 -0.80 11.65 6.60
CA ILE A 94 -0.42 13.06 6.60
C ILE A 94 1.06 13.14 6.93
N THR A 95 1.85 13.72 6.02
CA THR A 95 3.26 13.98 6.25
C THR A 95 3.56 15.46 6.18
N LEU A 96 4.22 15.96 7.22
CA LEU A 96 4.75 17.31 7.28
C LEU A 96 6.24 17.27 6.95
N TYR A 97 6.66 17.98 5.92
CA TYR A 97 8.05 18.12 5.52
C TYR A 97 8.55 19.52 5.82
N LYS A 98 9.77 19.60 6.35
CA LYS A 98 10.53 20.85 6.44
C LYS A 98 11.85 20.64 5.72
N THR A 99 12.14 21.52 4.79
CA THR A 99 13.41 21.54 4.06
C THR A 99 14.23 22.75 4.52
N GLU A 100 15.47 22.54 4.94
CA GLU A 100 16.39 23.62 5.28
C GLU A 100 17.47 23.74 4.21
N PHE A 101 17.57 24.93 3.62
CA PHE A 101 18.60 25.30 2.65
C PHE A 101 19.49 26.39 3.25
N PRO A 102 20.84 26.27 3.14
CA PRO A 102 21.77 27.21 3.76
C PRO A 102 21.95 28.53 2.99
N ILE A 103 21.21 28.74 1.89
CA ILE A 103 21.36 29.94 1.05
C ILE A 103 20.36 31.02 1.49
N GLN A 104 20.78 31.85 2.44
CA GLN A 104 20.02 33.01 2.93
C GLN A 104 20.07 34.24 2.00
N GLN A 105 20.75 34.18 0.85
CA GLN A 105 21.00 35.36 0.00
C GLN A 105 19.94 35.65 -1.09
N PHE A 106 19.02 34.72 -1.37
CA PHE A 106 17.92 34.98 -2.32
C PHE A 106 16.57 34.79 -1.60
N GLY A 107 16.07 35.91 -1.07
CA GLY A 107 14.71 36.20 -0.61
C GLY A 107 13.86 35.03 -0.09
N ASN A 108 13.59 35.00 1.22
CA ASN A 108 12.44 34.37 1.93
C ASN A 108 11.96 32.95 1.53
N THR A 109 12.69 32.21 0.69
CA THR A 109 12.26 30.93 0.09
C THR A 109 12.98 29.71 0.70
N GLY A 110 13.95 29.94 1.60
CA GLY A 110 14.89 28.90 2.09
C GLY A 110 14.34 27.93 3.15
N ASN A 111 13.12 28.15 3.66
CA ASN A 111 12.51 27.31 4.69
C ASN A 111 11.05 27.01 4.30
N GLN A 112 10.87 26.04 3.41
CA GLN A 112 9.56 25.67 2.92
C GLN A 112 8.98 24.52 3.76
N LEU A 113 7.94 24.85 4.52
CA LEU A 113 7.09 23.84 5.15
C LEU A 113 6.11 23.33 4.09
N ALA A 114 6.14 22.02 3.83
CA ALA A 114 5.27 21.38 2.86
C ALA A 114 4.45 20.28 3.53
N VAL A 115 3.17 20.20 3.19
CA VAL A 115 2.27 19.15 3.69
C VAL A 115 1.92 18.21 2.53
N SER A 116 2.09 16.91 2.75
CA SER A 116 1.44 15.90 1.93
C SER A 116 0.29 15.26 2.69
N TYR A 117 -0.75 14.91 1.95
CA TYR A 117 -1.84 14.10 2.46
C TYR A 117 -2.21 13.04 1.43
N ASP A 118 -2.67 11.90 1.92
CA ASP A 118 -3.03 10.76 1.12
C ASP A 118 -4.15 10.00 1.83
N ALA A 119 -5.32 9.92 1.22
CA ALA A 119 -6.49 9.24 1.76
C ALA A 119 -6.95 8.16 0.78
N GLY A 120 -7.12 6.95 1.28
CA GLY A 120 -7.48 5.76 0.53
C GLY A 120 -8.72 5.06 1.09
N LEU A 121 -9.55 4.57 0.18
CA LEU A 121 -10.63 3.63 0.44
C LEU A 121 -10.35 2.37 -0.38
N THR A 122 -10.19 1.22 0.27
CA THR A 122 -9.96 -0.06 -0.39
C THR A 122 -11.07 -1.02 -0.01
N TYR A 123 -11.83 -1.51 -1.00
CA TYR A 123 -12.91 -2.47 -0.82
C TYR A 123 -12.59 -3.77 -1.55
N LYS A 124 -12.79 -4.92 -0.90
CA LYS A 124 -12.58 -6.26 -1.47
C LYS A 124 -13.92 -6.98 -1.64
N PRO A 125 -14.61 -6.84 -2.80
CA PRO A 125 -15.90 -7.50 -3.00
C PRO A 125 -15.78 -9.03 -3.01
N THR A 126 -14.66 -9.58 -3.51
CA THR A 126 -14.36 -11.02 -3.45
C THR A 126 -12.94 -11.25 -2.92
N LYS A 127 -12.58 -12.51 -2.65
CA LYS A 127 -11.21 -12.86 -2.22
C LYS A 127 -10.13 -12.46 -3.23
N ASN A 128 -10.48 -12.42 -4.52
CA ASN A 128 -9.54 -12.22 -5.64
C ASN A 128 -9.76 -10.88 -6.37
N SER A 129 -10.56 -9.97 -5.81
CA SER A 129 -10.82 -8.67 -6.42
C SER A 129 -10.77 -7.56 -5.39
N PHE A 130 -10.29 -6.40 -5.79
CA PHE A 130 -10.29 -5.21 -4.97
C PHE A 130 -10.57 -3.97 -5.81
N LEU A 131 -11.20 -2.99 -5.19
CA LEU A 131 -11.44 -1.66 -5.70
C LEU A 131 -10.74 -0.67 -4.77
N GLN A 132 -9.90 0.20 -5.31
CA GLN A 132 -9.20 1.21 -4.54
C GLN A 132 -9.49 2.61 -5.11
N LEU A 133 -9.94 3.50 -4.23
CA LEU A 133 -10.06 4.94 -4.50
C LEU A 133 -9.04 5.66 -3.63
N ARG A 134 -8.20 6.50 -4.22
CA ARG A 134 -7.11 7.18 -3.49
C ARG A 134 -6.97 8.63 -3.93
N PHE A 135 -6.93 9.52 -2.95
CA PHE A 135 -6.75 10.96 -3.12
C PHE A 135 -5.44 11.37 -2.47
N GLN A 136 -4.48 11.79 -3.27
CA GLN A 136 -3.15 12.15 -2.78
C GLN A 136 -2.73 13.54 -3.26
N LYS A 137 -2.10 14.30 -2.36
CA LYS A 137 -1.35 15.51 -2.68
C LYS A 137 0.06 15.32 -2.13
N ILE A 138 1.02 15.25 -3.04
CA ILE A 138 2.44 15.13 -2.73
C ILE A 138 3.12 16.43 -3.19
N PRO A 139 3.93 17.08 -2.33
CA PRO A 139 4.66 18.28 -2.71
C PRO A 139 5.60 18.00 -3.89
N HIS A 140 5.79 19.02 -4.75
CA HIS A 140 6.45 18.88 -6.05
C HIS A 140 7.82 18.18 -5.95
N ASN A 141 8.60 18.50 -4.90
CA ASN A 141 9.94 17.96 -4.66
C ASN A 141 9.97 16.44 -4.39
N GLN A 142 8.85 15.81 -4.04
CA GLN A 142 8.76 14.37 -3.76
C GLN A 142 8.02 13.56 -4.82
N LYS A 143 7.49 14.20 -5.87
CA LYS A 143 6.76 13.51 -6.95
C LYS A 143 7.64 12.53 -7.74
N TYR A 144 8.94 12.78 -7.81
CA TYR A 144 9.88 11.92 -8.55
C TYR A 144 10.14 10.59 -7.84
N GLN A 145 10.05 10.54 -6.50
CA GLN A 145 10.24 9.31 -5.74
C GLN A 145 9.04 8.35 -5.85
N THR A 146 7.83 8.86 -6.12
CA THR A 146 6.59 8.04 -6.20
C THR A 146 6.23 7.54 -7.59
N ARG A 147 6.92 8.01 -8.64
CA ARG A 147 6.75 7.54 -10.02
C ARG A 147 7.74 6.47 -10.45
N SER A 148 8.58 6.00 -9.54
CA SER A 148 9.49 4.90 -9.83
C SER A 148 8.69 3.60 -10.03
N PRO A 149 8.97 2.82 -11.08
CA PRO A 149 8.37 1.49 -11.26
C PRO A 149 8.75 0.52 -10.13
N PHE A 150 9.72 0.87 -9.28
CA PHE A 150 10.15 0.10 -8.11
C PHE A 150 9.52 0.59 -6.80
N ASN A 151 8.72 1.67 -6.80
CA ASN A 151 7.99 2.10 -5.62
C ASN A 151 6.69 1.29 -5.50
N MET A 152 6.81 0.07 -4.98
CA MET A 152 5.70 -0.85 -4.73
C MET A 152 4.85 -0.41 -3.53
N ARG A 153 4.27 0.79 -3.57
CA ARG A 153 3.14 1.15 -2.69
C ARG A 153 1.82 0.52 -3.14
N TYR A 154 1.80 -0.06 -4.34
CA TYR A 154 0.68 -0.80 -4.90
C TYR A 154 1.01 -2.29 -4.80
N ILE A 155 0.15 -3.03 -4.13
CA ILE A 155 0.27 -4.49 -4.00
C ILE A 155 -0.12 -5.08 -5.37
N PRO A 156 0.63 -6.05 -5.93
CA PRO A 156 0.20 -6.81 -7.10
C PRO A 156 -1.09 -7.59 -6.85
#